data_AF-A0A7V8NQH9-F1
#
_entry.id   AF-A0A7V8NQH9-F1
#
_cell.length_a   1.000
_cell.length_b   1.000
_cell.length_c   1.000
_cell.angle_alpha   90.00
_cell.angle_beta   90.00
_cell.angle_gamma   90.00
#
_symmetry.space_group_name_H-M   'P 1'
#
loop_
_entity.id
_entity.type
_entity.pdbx_description
1 polymer ?
#
loop_
_entity_poly.entity_id
_entity_poly.type
_entity_poly.pdbx_seq_one_letter_code
_entity_poly.pdbx_strand_id
1 'polypeptide(L)'
;MELDHEACYRAISTRDARFDGRIFIAVRTTRIYCRPICPARTPKRENVTFFATASAAQEAGYRPCLRCRPESSPDLGAWRGTSNTVSRALTLIGEGALDGEAVDALAERLGIGERQLRRLFRQHLGASPIAVAQTRRVLFAKQLIVETTMPMAEVALAAGFNSIRRFNATFQILYQRPPRELRRSKLIDGEQTGAEGITLKLPYAPPYDWDAMIDFLGARAIRGIEAVDNRWRYRRSIALDGAQGVISVEPDDREPALRVSIRFPQVSALSGIVRRVRRIFDLSADPLAIRDDL
;
A
#
# COMPACT_ATOMS: atom_id res chain seq x y z
N MET A 1 34.31 5.43 8.56
CA MET A 1 33.18 5.54 9.51
C MET A 1 33.64 4.87 10.79
N GLU A 2 33.97 5.65 11.82
CA GLU A 2 34.43 5.09 13.08
C GLU A 2 33.20 4.60 13.86
N LEU A 3 33.05 3.27 13.96
CA LEU A 3 31.91 2.66 14.65
C LEU A 3 32.21 2.68 16.15
N ASP A 4 31.56 3.58 16.89
CA ASP A 4 31.62 3.56 18.36
C ASP A 4 31.07 2.23 18.88
N HIS A 5 31.94 1.49 19.56
CA HIS A 5 31.66 0.14 20.07
C HIS A 5 30.53 0.16 21.09
N GLU A 6 30.45 1.18 21.94
CA GLU A 6 29.41 1.28 22.98
C GLU A 6 28.05 1.60 22.38
N ALA A 7 27.98 2.54 21.43
CA ALA A 7 26.74 2.82 20.69
C ALA A 7 26.26 1.58 19.92
N CYS A 8 27.16 0.87 19.24
CA CYS A 8 26.83 -0.35 18.51
C CYS A 8 26.37 -1.48 19.45
N TYR A 9 27.01 -1.64 20.60
CA TYR A 9 26.62 -2.65 21.58
C TYR A 9 25.27 -2.33 22.25
N ARG A 10 24.97 -1.05 22.47
CA ARG A 10 23.64 -0.63 22.90
C ARG A 10 22.59 -0.98 21.85
N ALA A 11 22.85 -0.70 20.57
CA ALA A 11 21.93 -1.00 19.47
C ALA A 11 21.57 -2.49 19.37
N ILE A 12 22.53 -3.41 19.60
CA ILE A 12 22.22 -4.85 19.62
C ILE A 12 21.46 -5.29 20.87
N SER A 13 21.74 -4.65 22.00
CA SER A 13 21.11 -5.00 23.27
C SER A 13 19.63 -4.62 23.25
N THR A 14 19.31 -3.50 22.60
CA THR A 14 17.94 -3.02 22.40
C THR A 14 17.27 -3.55 21.13
N ARG A 15 18.02 -4.25 20.25
CA ARG A 15 17.57 -4.68 18.92
C ARG A 15 17.00 -3.52 18.10
N ASP A 16 17.73 -2.40 18.08
CA ASP A 16 17.29 -1.17 17.43
C ASP A 16 17.29 -1.31 15.90
N ALA A 17 16.10 -1.28 15.30
CA ALA A 17 15.90 -1.43 13.86
C ALA A 17 16.53 -0.30 13.04
N ARG A 18 16.80 0.88 13.63
CA ARG A 18 17.43 2.01 12.93
C ARG A 18 18.87 1.72 12.52
N PHE A 19 19.49 0.74 13.16
CA PHE A 19 20.85 0.29 12.86
C PHE A 19 20.89 -0.97 11.99
N ASP A 20 19.72 -1.56 11.68
CA ASP A 20 19.65 -2.74 10.82
C ASP A 20 20.19 -2.41 9.43
N GLY A 21 21.09 -3.25 8.92
CA GLY A 21 21.84 -3.04 7.68
C GLY A 21 22.84 -1.89 7.64
N ARG A 22 22.95 -1.08 8.70
CA ARG A 22 24.01 -0.07 8.86
C ARG A 22 25.23 -0.61 9.61
N ILE A 23 25.01 -1.60 10.47
CA ILE A 23 26.07 -2.27 11.23
C ILE A 23 25.81 -3.79 11.27
N PHE A 24 26.88 -4.56 11.34
CA PHE A 24 26.88 -6.02 11.43
C PHE A 24 27.74 -6.47 12.59
N ILE A 25 27.33 -7.56 13.26
CA ILE A 25 27.90 -7.99 14.54
C ILE A 25 28.51 -9.35 14.37
N ALA A 26 29.83 -9.42 14.43
CA ALA A 26 30.59 -10.63 14.38
C ALA A 26 30.91 -11.12 15.79
N VAL A 27 30.60 -12.39 16.07
CA VAL A 27 30.84 -13.01 17.37
C VAL A 27 32.06 -13.91 17.26
N ARG A 28 33.13 -13.55 17.97
CA ARG A 28 34.45 -14.21 17.92
C ARG A 28 34.35 -15.70 18.26
N THR A 29 33.57 -16.04 19.27
CA THR A 29 33.45 -17.42 19.78
C THR A 29 32.72 -18.36 18.81
N THR A 30 31.72 -17.87 18.08
CA THR A 30 30.93 -18.71 17.16
C THR A 30 31.36 -18.56 15.70
N ARG A 31 32.23 -17.57 15.40
CA ARG A 31 32.59 -17.14 14.05
C ARG A 31 31.36 -16.84 13.18
N ILE A 32 30.27 -16.37 13.80
CA ILE A 32 29.03 -15.98 13.11
C ILE A 32 28.91 -14.46 13.13
N TYR A 33 28.54 -13.86 11.99
CA TYR A 33 28.07 -12.48 11.97
C TYR A 33 26.54 -12.41 11.84
N CYS A 34 25.95 -11.39 12.45
CA CYS A 34 24.51 -11.19 12.63
C CYS A 34 24.12 -9.74 12.35
N ARG A 35 22.80 -9.52 12.25
CA ARG A 35 22.17 -8.19 12.28
C ARG A 35 21.90 -7.72 13.72
N PRO A 36 21.77 -6.40 13.97
CA PRO A 36 21.42 -5.85 15.30
C PRO A 36 20.08 -6.36 15.83
N ILE A 37 19.14 -6.66 14.93
CA ILE A 37 17.80 -7.14 15.26
C ILE A 37 17.71 -8.66 15.42
N CYS A 38 18.84 -9.37 15.42
CA CYS A 38 18.85 -10.82 15.48
C CYS A 38 18.12 -11.33 16.75
N PRO A 39 17.17 -12.27 16.64
CA PRO A 39 16.46 -12.82 17.80
C PRO A 39 17.33 -13.77 18.65
N ALA A 40 18.56 -14.06 18.20
CA ALA A 40 19.51 -14.84 19.00
C ALA A 40 19.84 -14.12 20.32
N ARG A 41 20.36 -14.89 21.29
CA ARG A 41 20.82 -14.35 22.56
C ARG A 41 21.96 -13.34 22.30
N THR A 42 21.87 -12.16 22.92
CA THR A 42 22.91 -11.13 22.77
C THR A 42 24.25 -11.66 23.31
N PRO A 43 25.31 -11.70 22.48
CA PRO A 43 26.64 -12.14 22.89
C PRO A 43 27.29 -11.17 23.88
N LYS A 44 28.27 -11.64 24.67
CA LYS A 44 29.02 -10.80 25.60
C LYS A 44 29.84 -9.75 24.84
N ARG A 45 29.96 -8.54 25.41
CA ARG A 45 30.73 -7.38 24.89
C ARG A 45 32.10 -7.75 24.35
N GLU A 46 32.88 -8.46 25.15
CA GLU A 46 34.27 -8.88 24.84
C GLU A 46 34.40 -9.75 23.58
N ASN A 47 33.31 -10.44 23.20
CA ASN A 47 33.30 -11.39 22.08
C ASN A 47 32.73 -10.78 20.80
N VAL A 48 32.44 -9.47 20.79
CA VAL A 48 31.77 -8.79 19.68
C VAL A 48 32.71 -7.86 18.94
N THR A 49 32.66 -7.92 17.61
CA THR A 49 33.31 -6.97 16.72
C THR A 49 32.28 -6.49 15.70
N PHE A 50 32.32 -5.21 15.33
CA PHE A 50 31.34 -4.60 14.44
C PHE A 50 31.94 -4.34 13.05
N PHE A 51 31.11 -4.50 12.02
CA PHE A 51 31.45 -4.22 10.63
C PHE A 51 30.39 -3.31 10.00
N ALA A 52 30.81 -2.45 9.08
CA ALA A 52 29.89 -1.55 8.36
C ALA A 52 29.08 -2.29 7.29
N THR A 53 29.62 -3.37 6.72
CA THR A 53 28.98 -4.16 5.66
C THR A 53 29.04 -5.66 5.95
N ALA A 54 28.09 -6.42 5.40
CA ALA A 54 28.09 -7.88 5.46
C ALA A 54 29.36 -8.47 4.81
N SER A 55 29.78 -7.91 3.67
CA SER A 55 30.98 -8.32 2.94
C SER A 55 32.24 -8.20 3.78
N ALA A 56 32.41 -7.10 4.53
CA ALA A 56 33.57 -6.91 5.42
C ALA A 56 33.62 -7.97 6.53
N ALA A 57 32.47 -8.39 7.06
CA ALA A 57 32.41 -9.47 8.04
C ALA A 57 32.76 -10.84 7.43
N GLN A 58 32.36 -11.09 6.18
CA GLN A 58 32.70 -12.32 5.47
C GLN A 58 34.19 -12.40 5.12
N GLU A 59 34.79 -11.31 4.64
CA GLU A 59 36.24 -11.23 4.39
C GLU A 59 37.04 -11.44 5.68
N ALA A 60 36.53 -10.99 6.82
CA ALA A 60 37.12 -11.25 8.13
C ALA A 60 36.92 -12.70 8.63
N GLY A 61 36.35 -13.59 7.82
CA GLY A 61 36.23 -15.03 8.09
C GLY A 61 35.04 -15.42 8.97
N TYR A 62 34.00 -14.59 9.04
CA TYR A 62 32.76 -14.92 9.74
C TYR A 62 31.71 -15.48 8.79
N ARG A 63 31.01 -16.54 9.20
CA ARG A 63 29.89 -17.11 8.45
C ARG A 63 28.58 -16.37 8.76
N PRO A 64 27.65 -16.23 7.79
CA PRO A 64 26.38 -15.57 8.04
C PRO A 64 25.49 -16.35 9.01
N CYS A 65 24.76 -15.61 9.84
CA CYS A 65 23.75 -16.19 10.73
C CYS A 65 22.53 -16.69 9.93
N LEU A 66 22.25 -17.98 10.04
CA LEU A 66 21.09 -18.61 9.37
C LEU A 66 19.72 -18.11 9.87
N ARG A 67 19.66 -17.48 11.05
CA ARG A 67 18.42 -16.95 11.64
C ARG A 67 18.06 -15.57 11.11
N CYS A 68 19.02 -14.65 11.12
CA CYS A 68 18.78 -13.28 10.70
C CYS A 68 19.18 -13.02 9.23
N ARG A 69 19.88 -13.94 8.56
CA ARG A 69 20.28 -13.86 7.15
C ARG A 69 20.92 -12.51 6.78
N PRO A 70 22.01 -12.11 7.47
CA PRO A 70 22.65 -10.81 7.29
C PRO A 70 23.25 -10.62 5.88
N GLU A 71 23.54 -11.70 5.17
CA GLU A 71 24.03 -11.69 3.78
C GLU A 71 23.04 -11.08 2.78
N SER A 72 21.77 -10.92 3.17
CA SER A 72 20.71 -10.34 2.34
C SER A 72 20.44 -8.86 2.63
N SER A 73 21.31 -8.20 3.39
CA SER A 73 21.23 -6.78 3.76
C SER A 73 22.13 -5.93 2.86
N PRO A 74 21.75 -4.71 2.44
CA PRO A 74 20.52 -3.95 2.72
C PRO A 74 19.43 -4.04 1.62
N ASP A 75 19.71 -4.68 0.48
CA ASP A 75 18.96 -4.45 -0.76
C ASP A 75 17.86 -5.47 -1.09
N LEU A 76 17.79 -6.61 -0.38
CA LEU A 76 16.82 -7.67 -0.70
C LEU A 76 15.61 -7.63 0.23
N GLY A 77 14.42 -7.99 -0.26
CA GLY A 77 13.18 -8.04 0.55
C GLY A 77 13.25 -8.94 1.81
N ALA A 78 14.25 -9.83 1.92
CA ALA A 78 14.56 -10.58 3.15
C ALA A 78 15.12 -9.69 4.28
N TRP A 79 15.62 -8.51 3.92
CA TRP A 79 16.20 -7.49 4.81
C TRP A 79 15.19 -6.93 5.81
N ARG A 80 13.99 -6.51 5.39
CA ARG A 80 12.95 -6.04 6.35
C ARG A 80 12.25 -7.18 7.09
N GLY A 81 12.73 -8.42 6.95
CA GLY A 81 12.21 -9.60 7.64
C GLY A 81 10.70 -9.77 7.46
N THR A 82 10.00 -10.08 8.55
CA THR A 82 8.55 -10.30 8.53
C THR A 82 7.74 -9.03 8.27
N SER A 83 8.34 -7.84 8.46
CA SER A 83 7.69 -6.57 8.12
C SER A 83 7.51 -6.43 6.61
N ASN A 84 8.48 -6.89 5.80
CA ASN A 84 8.31 -6.93 4.33
C ASN A 84 7.09 -7.79 3.93
N THR A 85 6.91 -8.95 4.57
CA THR A 85 5.75 -9.80 4.28
C THR A 85 4.44 -9.08 4.56
N VAL A 86 4.36 -8.32 5.65
CA VAL A 86 3.18 -7.51 5.97
C VAL A 86 3.02 -6.34 4.99
N SER A 87 4.08 -5.63 4.63
CA SER A 87 4.04 -4.56 3.62
C SER A 87 3.56 -5.08 2.26
N ARG A 88 4.11 -6.20 1.78
CA ARG A 88 3.64 -6.87 0.56
C ARG A 88 2.19 -7.31 0.68
N ALA A 89 1.79 -7.86 1.81
CA ALA A 89 0.40 -8.22 2.05
C ALA A 89 -0.53 -7.00 2.03
N LEU A 90 -0.11 -5.86 2.59
CA LEU A 90 -0.86 -4.61 2.55
C LEU A 90 -1.00 -4.09 1.11
N THR A 91 0.05 -4.20 0.29
CA THR A 91 -0.02 -3.90 -1.15
C THR A 91 -1.03 -4.81 -1.83
N LEU A 92 -0.95 -6.13 -1.62
CA LEU A 92 -1.89 -7.10 -2.21
C LEU A 92 -3.34 -6.88 -1.76
N ILE A 93 -3.57 -6.58 -0.48
CA ILE A 93 -4.90 -6.22 0.03
C ILE A 93 -5.37 -4.91 -0.60
N GLY A 94 -4.48 -3.93 -0.76
CA GLY A 94 -4.77 -2.73 -1.53
C GLY A 94 -5.14 -3.06 -2.98
N GLU A 95 -4.48 -4.06 -3.56
CA GLU A 95 -4.76 -4.67 -4.86
C GLU A 95 -5.98 -5.62 -4.87
N GLY A 96 -6.79 -5.61 -3.80
CA GLY A 96 -8.09 -6.30 -3.78
C GLY A 96 -8.00 -7.80 -3.60
N ALA A 97 -6.84 -8.33 -3.16
CA ALA A 97 -6.66 -9.75 -2.93
C ALA A 97 -7.70 -10.37 -1.97
N LEU A 98 -8.38 -9.58 -1.14
CA LEU A 98 -9.43 -10.09 -0.24
C LEU A 98 -10.85 -9.74 -0.68
N ASP A 99 -11.04 -9.08 -1.82
CA ASP A 99 -12.35 -8.64 -2.34
C ASP A 99 -13.18 -9.77 -2.96
N GLY A 100 -12.62 -10.97 -3.01
CA GLY A 100 -13.31 -12.23 -3.36
C GLY A 100 -12.53 -13.47 -2.92
N GLU A 101 -11.21 -13.37 -2.72
CA GLU A 101 -10.37 -14.48 -2.26
C GLU A 101 -10.38 -14.59 -0.73
N ALA A 102 -10.08 -15.80 -0.23
CA ALA A 102 -9.89 -16.06 1.18
C ALA A 102 -8.45 -15.75 1.63
N VAL A 103 -8.25 -15.72 2.95
CA VAL A 103 -6.95 -15.34 3.56
C VAL A 103 -5.85 -16.37 3.25
N ASP A 104 -6.25 -17.62 2.97
CA ASP A 104 -5.37 -18.69 2.51
C ASP A 104 -4.69 -18.35 1.18
N ALA A 105 -5.45 -17.94 0.16
CA ALA A 105 -4.94 -17.56 -1.16
C ALA A 105 -3.95 -16.38 -1.06
N LEU A 106 -4.27 -15.38 -0.22
CA LEU A 106 -3.34 -14.29 0.06
C LEU A 106 -2.04 -14.79 0.71
N ALA A 107 -2.13 -15.74 1.65
CA ALA A 107 -0.97 -16.30 2.33
C ALA A 107 -0.10 -17.13 1.38
N GLU A 108 -0.71 -17.92 0.49
CA GLU A 108 -0.02 -18.69 -0.56
C GLU A 108 0.77 -17.78 -1.50
N ARG A 109 0.17 -16.67 -1.96
CA ARG A 109 0.86 -15.65 -2.80
C ARG A 109 2.08 -15.02 -2.12
N LEU A 110 2.09 -15.03 -0.78
CA LEU A 110 3.20 -14.53 0.04
C LEU A 110 4.20 -15.64 0.44
N GLY A 111 3.93 -16.89 0.06
CA GLY A 111 4.77 -18.05 0.38
C GLY A 111 4.75 -18.44 1.86
N ILE A 112 3.66 -18.15 2.58
CA ILE A 112 3.53 -18.47 4.00
C ILE A 112 2.15 -19.09 4.33
N GLY A 113 2.05 -19.78 5.46
CA GLY A 113 0.77 -20.30 5.93
C GLY A 113 -0.15 -19.20 6.52
N GLU A 114 -1.46 -19.39 6.42
CA GLU A 114 -2.47 -18.44 6.93
C GLU A 114 -2.28 -18.08 8.41
N ARG A 115 -1.97 -19.09 9.26
CA ARG A 115 -1.70 -18.89 10.69
C ARG A 115 -0.52 -17.93 10.91
N GLN A 116 0.52 -18.09 10.10
CA GLN A 116 1.70 -17.23 10.14
C GLN A 116 1.35 -15.81 9.68
N LEU A 117 0.57 -15.66 8.60
CA LEU A 117 0.11 -14.36 8.11
C LEU A 117 -0.68 -13.60 9.18
N ARG A 118 -1.66 -14.26 9.80
CA ARG A 118 -2.46 -13.68 10.90
C ARG A 118 -1.60 -13.26 12.09
N ARG A 119 -0.60 -14.07 12.46
CA ARG A 119 0.34 -13.75 13.54
C ARG A 119 1.16 -12.50 13.21
N LEU A 120 1.68 -12.40 11.99
CA LEU A 120 2.46 -11.25 11.55
C LEU A 120 1.62 -9.97 11.51
N PHE A 121 0.40 -10.05 11.02
CA PHE A 121 -0.54 -8.91 11.03
C PHE A 121 -0.83 -8.41 12.45
N ARG A 122 -1.10 -9.33 13.41
CA ARG A 122 -1.28 -8.94 14.81
C ARG A 122 -0.01 -8.30 15.40
N GLN A 123 1.15 -8.89 15.10
CA GLN A 123 2.44 -8.41 15.63
C GLN A 123 2.80 -7.01 15.12
N HIS A 124 2.56 -6.73 13.83
CA HIS A 124 3.04 -5.50 13.19
C HIS A 124 1.97 -4.40 13.09
N LEU A 125 0.69 -4.76 13.02
CA LEU A 125 -0.41 -3.80 12.82
C LEU A 125 -1.45 -3.83 13.94
N GLY A 126 -1.38 -4.80 14.87
CA GLY A 126 -2.42 -5.02 15.88
C GLY A 126 -3.77 -5.49 15.32
N ALA A 127 -3.88 -5.68 14.00
CA ALA A 127 -5.11 -6.02 13.30
C ALA A 127 -4.98 -7.37 12.57
N SER A 128 -6.09 -7.91 12.08
CA SER A 128 -6.08 -9.09 11.18
C SER A 128 -6.12 -8.65 9.71
N PRO A 129 -5.69 -9.50 8.74
CA PRO A 129 -5.80 -9.18 7.31
C PRO A 129 -7.22 -8.80 6.88
N ILE A 130 -8.22 -9.53 7.38
CA ILE A 130 -9.64 -9.27 7.10
C ILE A 130 -10.07 -7.91 7.66
N ALA A 131 -9.64 -7.57 8.88
CA ALA A 131 -9.98 -6.28 9.47
C ALA A 131 -9.42 -5.12 8.65
N VAL A 132 -8.16 -5.23 8.18
CA VAL A 132 -7.54 -4.22 7.30
C VAL A 132 -8.32 -4.08 5.98
N ALA A 133 -8.70 -5.20 5.35
CA ALA A 133 -9.51 -5.17 4.13
C ALA A 133 -10.88 -4.52 4.39
N GLN A 134 -11.56 -4.87 5.49
CA GLN A 134 -12.85 -4.28 5.88
C GLN A 134 -12.75 -2.77 6.08
N THR A 135 -11.72 -2.29 6.79
CA THR A 135 -11.48 -0.85 6.94
C THR A 135 -11.33 -0.16 5.60
N ARG A 136 -10.57 -0.73 4.66
CA ARG A 136 -10.41 -0.16 3.31
C ARG A 136 -11.74 -0.09 2.55
N ARG A 137 -12.54 -1.16 2.57
CA ARG A 137 -13.88 -1.16 1.96
C ARG A 137 -14.78 -0.09 2.54
N VAL A 138 -14.76 0.06 3.87
CA VAL A 138 -15.54 1.10 4.55
C VAL A 138 -15.06 2.51 4.20
N LEU A 139 -13.75 2.74 4.05
CA LEU A 139 -13.23 4.03 3.59
C LEU A 139 -13.66 4.34 2.15
N PHE A 140 -13.59 3.37 1.24
CA PHE A 140 -14.05 3.56 -0.13
C PHE A 140 -15.57 3.77 -0.21
N ALA A 141 -16.36 3.01 0.54
CA ALA A 141 -17.79 3.25 0.66
C ALA A 141 -18.12 4.64 1.20
N LYS A 142 -17.40 5.10 2.25
CA LYS A 142 -17.57 6.46 2.77
C LYS A 142 -17.32 7.49 1.67
N GLN A 143 -16.27 7.32 0.87
CA GLN A 143 -15.98 8.19 -0.26
C GLN A 143 -17.18 8.25 -1.22
N LEU A 144 -17.67 7.08 -1.67
CA LEU A 144 -18.84 7.01 -2.56
C LEU A 144 -20.09 7.68 -1.95
N ILE A 145 -20.32 7.53 -0.65
CA ILE A 145 -21.48 8.12 0.05
C ILE A 145 -21.42 9.65 0.04
N VAL A 146 -20.22 10.21 0.22
CA VAL A 146 -19.98 11.64 0.35
C VAL A 146 -19.90 12.32 -1.01
N GLU A 147 -19.27 11.68 -1.99
CA GLU A 147 -18.96 12.29 -3.29
C GLU A 147 -20.00 11.98 -4.38
N THR A 148 -20.93 11.03 -4.16
CA THR A 148 -21.91 10.61 -5.17
C THR A 148 -23.34 10.49 -4.63
N THR A 149 -24.33 10.53 -5.53
CA THR A 149 -25.74 10.22 -5.19
C THR A 149 -26.08 8.73 -5.28
N MET A 150 -25.10 7.85 -5.51
CA MET A 150 -25.29 6.41 -5.72
C MET A 150 -26.20 5.76 -4.65
N PRO A 151 -27.15 4.88 -5.01
CA PRO A 151 -27.94 4.15 -4.03
C PRO A 151 -27.07 3.35 -3.04
N MET A 152 -27.46 3.27 -1.76
CA MET A 152 -26.66 2.57 -0.73
C MET A 152 -26.37 1.10 -1.07
N ALA A 153 -27.29 0.45 -1.81
CA ALA A 153 -27.09 -0.91 -2.29
C ALA A 153 -25.93 -1.01 -3.30
N GLU A 154 -25.87 -0.06 -4.24
CA GLU A 154 -24.78 0.03 -5.21
C GLU A 154 -23.46 0.44 -4.54
N VAL A 155 -23.49 1.35 -3.56
CA VAL A 155 -22.31 1.71 -2.75
C VAL A 155 -21.72 0.48 -2.07
N ALA A 156 -22.57 -0.35 -1.44
CA ALA A 156 -22.13 -1.57 -0.77
C ALA A 156 -21.44 -2.52 -1.77
N LEU A 157 -22.05 -2.73 -2.94
CA LEU A 157 -21.52 -3.59 -3.98
C LEU A 157 -20.20 -3.05 -4.56
N ALA A 158 -20.15 -1.75 -4.87
CA ALA A 158 -18.96 -1.06 -5.37
C ALA A 158 -17.79 -1.10 -4.39
N ALA A 159 -18.10 -1.08 -3.10
CA ALA A 159 -17.11 -1.22 -2.05
C ALA A 159 -16.72 -2.66 -1.72
N GLY A 160 -17.19 -3.67 -2.47
CA GLY A 160 -16.80 -5.06 -2.29
C GLY A 160 -17.52 -5.76 -1.12
N PHE A 161 -18.71 -5.30 -0.74
CA PHE A 161 -19.58 -6.03 0.19
C PHE A 161 -20.56 -6.91 -0.57
N ASN A 162 -20.52 -8.22 -0.29
CA ASN A 162 -21.48 -9.20 -0.83
C ASN A 162 -22.86 -9.15 -0.14
N SER A 163 -23.05 -8.25 0.82
CA SER A 163 -24.30 -8.14 1.57
C SER A 163 -24.46 -6.76 2.19
N ILE A 164 -25.62 -6.14 1.95
CA ILE A 164 -26.02 -4.86 2.56
C ILE A 164 -26.08 -4.97 4.09
N ARG A 165 -26.52 -6.11 4.63
CA ARG A 165 -26.55 -6.35 6.07
C ARG A 165 -25.14 -6.31 6.67
N ARG A 166 -24.18 -6.98 6.01
CA ARG A 166 -22.77 -6.99 6.44
C ARG A 166 -22.17 -5.59 6.33
N PHE A 167 -22.44 -4.90 5.23
CA PHE A 167 -22.04 -3.50 5.01
C PHE A 167 -22.50 -2.59 6.16
N ASN A 168 -23.79 -2.60 6.48
CA ASN A 168 -24.34 -1.78 7.56
C ASN A 168 -23.74 -2.14 8.92
N ALA A 169 -23.58 -3.44 9.21
CA ALA A 169 -22.98 -3.90 10.46
C ALA A 169 -21.51 -3.46 10.59
N THR A 170 -20.71 -3.58 9.53
CA THR A 170 -19.31 -3.14 9.53
C THR A 170 -19.20 -1.62 9.65
N PHE A 171 -20.08 -0.85 9.00
CA PHE A 171 -20.15 0.61 9.19
C PHE A 171 -20.48 0.99 10.62
N GLN A 172 -21.47 0.34 11.24
CA GLN A 172 -21.84 0.60 12.62
C GLN A 172 -20.69 0.30 13.57
N ILE A 173 -19.93 -0.78 13.34
CA ILE A 173 -18.76 -1.12 14.17
C ILE A 173 -17.65 -0.07 14.03
N LEU A 174 -17.36 0.39 12.81
CA LEU A 174 -16.22 1.29 12.55
C LEU A 174 -16.53 2.78 12.80
N TYR A 175 -17.72 3.25 12.44
CA TYR A 175 -18.12 4.65 12.54
C TYR A 175 -19.14 4.94 13.63
N GLN A 176 -19.66 3.90 14.31
CA GLN A 176 -20.71 4.03 15.34
C GLN A 176 -21.98 4.74 14.86
N ARG A 177 -22.18 4.79 13.53
CA ARG A 177 -23.30 5.47 12.86
C ARG A 177 -23.67 4.70 11.60
N PRO A 178 -24.94 4.71 11.20
CA PRO A 178 -25.37 4.10 9.94
C PRO A 178 -24.81 4.90 8.74
N PRO A 179 -24.50 4.22 7.63
CA PRO A 179 -23.89 4.84 6.46
C PRO A 179 -24.73 5.97 5.85
N ARG A 180 -26.06 5.89 5.96
CA ARG A 180 -26.99 6.92 5.45
C ARG A 180 -26.80 8.30 6.10
N GLU A 181 -26.40 8.35 7.37
CA GLU A 181 -26.18 9.63 8.07
C GLU A 181 -24.96 10.39 7.55
N LEU A 182 -24.03 9.71 6.86
CA LEU A 182 -22.87 10.36 6.25
C LEU A 182 -23.22 11.11 4.97
N ARG A 183 -24.36 10.78 4.34
CA ARG A 183 -24.84 11.49 3.15
C ARG A 183 -25.39 12.84 3.58
N ARG A 184 -24.63 13.91 3.32
CA ARG A 184 -25.12 15.28 3.48
C ARG A 184 -26.11 15.61 2.36
N SER A 185 -27.24 16.25 2.68
CA SER A 185 -28.24 16.71 1.69
C SER A 185 -27.74 17.80 0.74
N LYS A 186 -26.50 18.27 0.85
CA LYS A 186 -25.90 19.26 -0.04
C LYS A 186 -25.06 18.59 -1.13
N LEU A 187 -25.73 17.99 -2.11
CA LEU A 187 -25.19 17.97 -3.47
C LEU A 187 -25.94 19.07 -4.23
N ILE A 188 -25.52 20.31 -4.01
CA ILE A 188 -25.90 21.47 -4.83
C ILE A 188 -24.72 21.67 -5.78
N ASP A 189 -24.81 20.95 -6.90
CA ASP A 189 -24.33 21.31 -8.24
C ASP A 189 -24.32 20.02 -9.08
N GLY A 190 -25.48 19.72 -9.67
CA GLY A 190 -25.57 19.48 -11.11
C GLY A 190 -24.89 18.29 -11.79
N GLU A 191 -24.26 17.33 -11.12
CA GLU A 191 -23.77 16.11 -11.81
C GLU A 191 -24.51 14.85 -11.34
N GLN A 192 -25.41 14.41 -12.22
CA GLN A 192 -26.41 13.38 -12.03
C GLN A 192 -25.78 11.98 -11.98
N THR A 193 -26.30 11.12 -11.09
CA THR A 193 -26.10 9.67 -11.23
C THR A 193 -27.30 9.10 -11.99
N GLY A 194 -27.04 8.57 -13.18
CA GLY A 194 -28.00 7.85 -14.03
C GLY A 194 -27.46 7.78 -15.45
N ALA A 195 -27.01 6.61 -15.91
CA ALA A 195 -26.34 6.34 -17.19
C ALA A 195 -25.01 7.09 -17.49
N GLU A 196 -24.73 8.23 -16.85
CA GLU A 196 -23.62 9.12 -17.22
C GLU A 196 -22.28 8.85 -16.52
N GLY A 197 -22.27 8.11 -15.41
CA GLY A 197 -21.07 7.73 -14.65
C GLY A 197 -21.08 8.24 -13.21
N ILE A 198 -19.94 8.15 -12.52
CA ILE A 198 -19.69 8.78 -11.22
C ILE A 198 -18.42 9.62 -11.29
N THR A 199 -18.34 10.66 -10.47
CA THR A 199 -17.13 11.47 -10.31
C THR A 199 -16.59 11.31 -8.88
N LEU A 200 -15.29 11.06 -8.75
CA LEU A 200 -14.60 10.89 -7.46
C LEU A 200 -13.36 11.78 -7.41
N LYS A 201 -13.01 12.23 -6.21
CA LYS A 201 -11.75 12.94 -5.94
C LYS A 201 -10.69 11.95 -5.44
N LEU A 202 -9.56 11.87 -6.11
CA LEU A 202 -8.42 11.05 -5.70
C LEU A 202 -7.31 11.94 -5.14
N PRO A 203 -7.18 12.09 -3.81
CA PRO A 203 -6.14 12.92 -3.22
C PRO A 203 -4.74 12.35 -3.50
N TYR A 204 -3.79 13.28 -3.62
CA TYR A 204 -2.35 13.04 -3.72
C TYR A 204 -1.59 13.89 -2.69
N ALA A 205 -0.33 13.53 -2.42
CA ALA A 205 0.58 14.36 -1.62
C ALA A 205 1.23 15.42 -2.53
N PRO A 206 1.08 16.72 -2.25
CA PRO A 206 1.77 17.76 -3.02
C PRO A 206 3.27 17.80 -2.66
N PRO A 207 4.15 18.29 -3.57
CA PRO A 207 3.84 18.80 -4.91
C PRO A 207 3.54 17.68 -5.92
N TYR A 208 2.63 17.91 -6.86
CA TYR A 208 2.31 16.95 -7.92
C TYR A 208 2.38 17.65 -9.28
N ASP A 209 3.25 17.16 -10.16
CA ASP A 209 3.50 17.75 -11.48
C ASP A 209 2.52 17.16 -12.51
N TRP A 210 1.36 17.81 -12.64
CA TRP A 210 0.31 17.39 -13.57
C TRP A 210 0.75 17.50 -15.02
N ASP A 211 1.45 18.57 -15.38
CA ASP A 211 1.86 18.85 -16.75
C ASP A 211 2.85 17.79 -17.23
N ALA A 212 3.88 17.49 -16.43
CA ALA A 212 4.83 16.42 -16.73
C ALA A 212 4.14 15.04 -16.83
N MET A 213 3.17 14.76 -15.96
CA MET A 213 2.42 13.51 -16.00
C MET A 213 1.58 13.37 -17.27
N ILE A 214 0.85 14.42 -17.65
CA ILE A 214 0.02 14.40 -18.86
C ILE A 214 0.85 14.37 -20.13
N ASP A 215 1.97 15.09 -20.18
CA ASP A 215 2.91 15.00 -21.30
C ASP A 215 3.47 13.58 -21.43
N PHE A 216 3.85 12.95 -20.31
CA PHE A 216 4.35 11.58 -20.28
C PHE A 216 3.31 10.58 -20.82
N LEU A 217 2.04 10.69 -20.37
CA LEU A 217 0.94 9.83 -20.79
C LEU A 217 0.53 10.12 -22.25
N GLY A 218 0.45 11.38 -22.64
CA GLY A 218 0.06 11.84 -23.97
C GLY A 218 1.04 11.36 -25.05
N ALA A 219 2.34 11.45 -24.79
CA ALA A 219 3.38 10.95 -25.69
C ALA A 219 3.31 9.42 -25.92
N ARG A 220 2.62 8.69 -25.04
CA ARG A 220 2.50 7.21 -25.06
C ARG A 220 1.06 6.74 -25.32
N ALA A 221 0.15 7.65 -25.64
CA ALA A 221 -1.26 7.34 -25.79
C ALA A 221 -1.51 6.34 -26.92
N ILE A 222 -2.18 5.24 -26.62
CA ILE A 222 -2.58 4.25 -27.63
C ILE A 222 -3.77 4.78 -28.42
N ARG A 223 -3.59 4.96 -29.73
CA ARG A 223 -4.64 5.45 -30.64
C ARG A 223 -5.93 4.63 -30.51
N GLY A 224 -7.05 5.33 -30.27
CA GLY A 224 -8.37 4.72 -30.13
C GLY A 224 -8.68 4.17 -28.72
N ILE A 225 -7.70 4.12 -27.83
CA ILE A 225 -7.86 3.68 -26.44
C ILE A 225 -7.65 4.84 -25.48
N GLU A 226 -6.62 5.65 -25.70
CA GLU A 226 -6.21 6.76 -24.85
C GLU A 226 -6.16 8.06 -25.66
N ALA A 227 -6.49 9.16 -25.02
CA ALA A 227 -6.35 10.50 -25.57
C ALA A 227 -6.12 11.50 -24.44
N VAL A 228 -5.31 12.53 -24.71
CA VAL A 228 -5.29 13.76 -23.95
C VAL A 228 -6.06 14.78 -24.78
N ASP A 229 -7.12 15.37 -24.22
CA ASP A 229 -7.90 16.37 -24.94
C ASP A 229 -7.27 17.77 -24.88
N ASN A 230 -7.83 18.71 -25.65
CA ASN A 230 -7.33 20.09 -25.72
C ASN A 230 -7.45 20.87 -24.40
N ARG A 231 -8.11 20.30 -23.38
CA ARG A 231 -8.20 20.86 -22.02
C ARG A 231 -7.26 20.15 -21.06
N TRP A 232 -6.24 19.46 -21.57
CA TRP A 232 -5.26 18.71 -20.78
C TRP A 232 -5.90 17.61 -19.92
N ARG A 233 -7.02 17.04 -20.35
CA ARG A 233 -7.68 15.94 -19.65
C ARG A 233 -7.33 14.63 -20.28
N TYR A 234 -6.88 13.69 -19.46
CA TYR A 234 -6.63 12.32 -19.89
C TYR A 234 -7.94 11.55 -19.95
N ARG A 235 -8.18 10.85 -21.07
CA ARG A 235 -9.33 9.97 -21.26
C ARG A 235 -8.87 8.60 -21.73
N ARG A 236 -9.51 7.56 -21.23
CA ARG A 236 -9.21 6.18 -21.60
C ARG A 236 -10.45 5.30 -21.66
N SER A 237 -10.55 4.51 -22.71
CA SER A 237 -11.47 3.36 -22.78
C SER A 237 -10.89 2.18 -21.99
N ILE A 238 -11.71 1.57 -21.14
CA ILE A 238 -11.35 0.43 -20.29
C ILE A 238 -12.27 -0.75 -20.59
N ALA A 239 -11.72 -1.96 -20.47
CA ALA A 239 -12.48 -3.20 -20.52
C ALA A 239 -12.13 -4.06 -19.30
N LEU A 240 -13.16 -4.59 -18.63
CA LEU A 240 -13.02 -5.49 -17.49
C LEU A 240 -14.19 -6.47 -17.48
N ASP A 241 -13.90 -7.76 -17.32
CA ASP A 241 -14.90 -8.84 -17.23
C ASP A 241 -15.96 -8.79 -18.34
N GLY A 242 -15.51 -8.53 -19.58
CA GLY A 242 -16.37 -8.44 -20.77
C GLY A 242 -17.18 -7.15 -20.90
N ALA A 243 -17.17 -6.28 -19.88
CA ALA A 243 -17.80 -4.96 -19.93
C ALA A 243 -16.80 -3.88 -20.37
N GLN A 244 -17.32 -2.84 -21.02
CA GLN A 244 -16.56 -1.70 -21.48
C GLN A 244 -17.02 -0.42 -20.79
N GLY A 245 -16.12 0.55 -20.67
CA GLY A 245 -16.43 1.86 -20.16
C GLY A 245 -15.32 2.86 -20.44
N VAL A 246 -15.46 4.06 -19.89
CA VAL A 246 -14.53 5.17 -20.11
C VAL A 246 -14.21 5.84 -18.78
N ILE A 247 -12.95 6.23 -18.62
CA ILE A 247 -12.50 7.11 -17.54
C ILE A 247 -12.03 8.45 -18.12
N SER A 248 -12.20 9.51 -17.35
CA SER A 248 -11.57 10.80 -17.58
C SER A 248 -10.95 11.33 -16.29
N VAL A 249 -9.77 11.93 -16.39
CA VAL A 249 -8.98 12.41 -15.25
C VAL A 249 -8.50 13.83 -15.53
N GLU A 250 -8.70 14.71 -14.55
CA GLU A 250 -8.28 16.11 -14.55
C GLU A 250 -7.90 16.55 -13.13
N PRO A 251 -7.12 17.63 -12.93
CA PRO A 251 -6.87 18.20 -11.60
C PRO A 251 -8.16 18.75 -10.99
N ASP A 252 -8.29 18.68 -9.66
CA ASP A 252 -9.31 19.46 -8.96
C ASP A 252 -8.77 20.86 -8.64
N ASP A 253 -9.53 21.90 -9.00
CA ASP A 253 -9.08 23.30 -8.82
C ASP A 253 -9.06 23.77 -7.37
N ARG A 254 -9.66 23.00 -6.44
CA ARG A 254 -9.91 23.44 -5.05
C ARG A 254 -9.06 22.70 -4.01
N GLU A 255 -8.65 21.49 -4.33
CA GLU A 255 -7.99 20.57 -3.39
C GLU A 255 -6.85 19.83 -4.10
N PRO A 256 -5.80 19.38 -3.38
CA PRO A 256 -4.74 18.54 -3.94
C PRO A 256 -5.25 17.13 -4.25
N ALA A 257 -6.04 17.02 -5.31
CA ALA A 257 -6.69 15.81 -5.77
C ALA A 257 -6.85 15.80 -7.30
N LEU A 258 -6.97 14.61 -7.88
CA LEU A 258 -7.45 14.43 -9.24
C LEU A 258 -8.95 14.15 -9.22
N ARG A 259 -9.71 14.85 -10.05
CA ARG A 259 -11.11 14.54 -10.33
C ARG A 259 -11.17 13.44 -11.39
N VAL A 260 -11.83 12.34 -11.06
CA VAL A 260 -11.92 11.14 -11.90
C VAL A 260 -13.37 10.82 -12.17
N SER A 261 -13.79 10.98 -13.41
CA SER A 261 -15.12 10.54 -13.87
C SER A 261 -15.02 9.15 -14.47
N ILE A 262 -15.89 8.25 -14.03
CA ILE A 262 -15.92 6.83 -14.40
C ILE A 262 -17.29 6.49 -14.92
N ARG A 263 -17.37 6.07 -16.18
CA ARG A 263 -18.58 5.48 -16.75
C ARG A 263 -18.31 4.01 -17.02
N PHE A 264 -18.85 3.15 -16.16
CA PHE A 264 -18.70 1.70 -16.28
C PHE A 264 -20.00 1.02 -15.80
N PRO A 265 -20.53 0.01 -16.54
CA PRO A 265 -21.85 -0.54 -16.25
C PRO A 265 -21.90 -1.40 -14.98
N GLN A 266 -20.77 -1.96 -14.54
CA GLN A 266 -20.71 -2.83 -13.36
C GLN A 266 -20.12 -2.09 -12.17
N VAL A 267 -20.95 -1.74 -11.18
CA VAL A 267 -20.51 -0.96 -10.01
C VAL A 267 -19.49 -1.70 -9.14
N SER A 268 -19.54 -3.04 -9.09
CA SER A 268 -18.55 -3.87 -8.36
C SER A 268 -17.12 -3.69 -8.86
N ALA A 269 -16.93 -3.25 -10.11
CA ALA A 269 -15.61 -2.99 -10.69
C ALA A 269 -14.96 -1.68 -10.20
N LEU A 270 -15.74 -0.78 -9.59
CA LEU A 270 -15.31 0.59 -9.32
C LEU A 270 -14.07 0.68 -8.41
N SER A 271 -13.99 -0.12 -7.35
CA SER A 271 -12.82 -0.14 -6.46
C SER A 271 -11.54 -0.53 -7.20
N GLY A 272 -11.63 -1.53 -8.09
CA GLY A 272 -10.54 -1.97 -8.96
C GLY A 272 -10.13 -0.93 -9.98
N ILE A 273 -11.10 -0.23 -10.60
CA ILE A 273 -10.86 0.87 -11.54
C ILE A 273 -10.14 2.02 -10.83
N VAL A 274 -10.69 2.51 -9.71
CA VAL A 274 -10.10 3.62 -8.93
C VAL A 274 -8.67 3.30 -8.51
N ARG A 275 -8.41 2.07 -8.07
CA ARG A 275 -7.05 1.64 -7.73
C ARG A 275 -6.09 1.69 -8.92
N ARG A 276 -6.52 1.21 -10.10
CA ARG A 276 -5.69 1.26 -11.30
C ARG A 276 -5.41 2.71 -11.71
N VAL A 277 -6.40 3.59 -11.61
CA VAL A 277 -6.20 5.04 -11.85
C VAL A 277 -5.18 5.61 -10.88
N ARG A 278 -5.29 5.32 -9.56
CA ARG A 278 -4.27 5.74 -8.58
C ARG A 278 -2.86 5.30 -8.93
N ARG A 279 -2.70 4.12 -9.55
CA ARG A 279 -1.41 3.58 -9.98
C ARG A 279 -0.91 4.20 -11.29
N ILE A 280 -1.79 4.48 -12.25
CA ILE A 280 -1.41 5.14 -13.51
C ILE A 280 -0.87 6.55 -13.24
N PHE A 281 -1.47 7.25 -12.28
CA PHE A 281 -1.11 8.61 -11.90
C PHE A 281 -0.23 8.69 -10.65
N ASP A 282 0.38 7.58 -10.22
CA ASP A 282 1.30 7.53 -9.07
C ASP A 282 0.82 8.26 -7.79
N LEU A 283 -0.49 8.25 -7.50
CA LEU A 283 -1.12 9.01 -6.41
C LEU A 283 -0.78 8.49 -5.01
N SER A 284 0.15 7.54 -4.90
CA SER A 284 0.68 7.01 -3.63
C SER A 284 2.18 7.26 -3.51
N ALA A 285 2.80 7.92 -4.49
CA ALA A 285 4.18 8.36 -4.41
C ALA A 285 4.33 9.45 -3.33
N ASP A 286 5.53 9.54 -2.77
CA ASP A 286 5.98 10.67 -1.96
C ASP A 286 6.90 11.52 -2.83
N PRO A 287 6.40 12.63 -3.40
CA PRO A 287 7.17 13.42 -4.35
C PRO A 287 8.39 14.09 -3.72
N LEU A 288 8.36 14.37 -2.42
CA LEU A 288 9.49 14.95 -1.70
C LEU A 288 10.59 13.92 -1.52
N ALA A 289 10.25 12.70 -1.11
CA ALA A 289 11.23 11.61 -1.02
C ALA A 289 11.87 11.30 -2.39
N ILE A 290 11.09 11.30 -3.47
CA ILE A 290 11.61 11.09 -4.84
C ILE A 290 12.57 12.22 -5.23
N ARG A 291 12.25 13.46 -4.89
CA ARG A 291 13.10 14.61 -5.20
C ARG A 291 14.43 14.58 -4.44
N ASP A 292 14.41 14.14 -3.19
CA ASP A 292 15.62 14.10 -2.36
C ASP A 292 16.57 12.96 -2.76
N ASP A 293 16.06 11.92 -3.44
CA ASP A 293 16.81 10.76 -3.93
C ASP A 293 17.30 10.88 -5.40
N LEU A 294 16.91 11.94 -6.13
CA LEU A 294 17.31 12.23 -7.51
C LEU A 294 18.40 13.32 -7.59
#